data_AF-A0A0W0FVL1-F1
#
_entry.id   AF-A0A0W0FVL1-F1
#
_cell.length_a   1.000
_cell.length_b   1.000
_cell.length_c   1.000
_cell.angle_alpha   90.00
_cell.angle_beta   90.00
_cell.angle_gamma   90.00
#
_symmetry.space_group_name_H-M   'P 1'
#
loop_
_entity.id
_entity.type
_entity.pdbx_description
1 polymer ?
#
loop_
_entity_poly.entity_id
_entity_poly.type
_entity_poly.pdbx_seq_one_letter_code
_entity_poly.pdbx_strand_id
1 'polypeptide(L)'
;MHCNNSPSDREVNSIRKVVAKVERELEDLIPEIRRLKRIVKELERARDALQSFSLQHKALLLPLRKIPTELLGIIFEFCMPFPSSESRDALDFWDTTQAPWVLTQVSQRWRSVALHTPRLWENVTINAEPLKRPKQHRLKLLQTCLDRVGNHPIRLRLHLEYDRKEDRAILDTLVRYSLQWQSLELKVPVAMFKRMLPVSGRLPLLQKLKIHVQHYHAEDVSEIFSNAPVLRDARIFVVPFYDIYPSFPFRQLVRLAGTYNVELALRVLGEAKRLEDCRLLVHDRGSFLPMPLSMISLTHLRFLDIRVEKDLRILDFIDVPCLEILRLEGMDRPTPGTEFRDCRLKAAPILELLRRSSPPLVSLRIQDSFWNERDFNSLLRAVPTVHELHVSLIQVLVSFPDLLCTCGGEILLPKLEGLSLEVHSQMNAEGLLDLLESRYQKEATSSVACLRRCRIRTAARFQPSVHTMVRLEKLKAEGMDVSVTDQRYS
;
A
#
# COMPACT_ATOMS: atom_id res chain seq x y z
N MET A 1 13.66 -0.50 -70.67
CA MET A 1 13.51 -1.29 -71.90
C MET A 1 14.25 -2.60 -71.71
N HIS A 2 13.52 -3.71 -71.68
CA HIS A 2 14.06 -5.06 -71.78
C HIS A 2 14.41 -5.35 -73.25
N CYS A 3 15.66 -5.71 -73.55
CA CYS A 3 16.05 -6.47 -74.74
C CYS A 3 17.41 -7.13 -74.48
N ASN A 4 17.48 -8.47 -74.54
CA ASN A 4 18.64 -9.31 -74.23
C ASN A 4 19.56 -9.55 -75.45
N ASN A 5 19.73 -8.55 -76.33
CA ASN A 5 20.66 -8.65 -77.47
C ASN A 5 21.99 -7.97 -77.10
N SER A 6 23.11 -8.65 -77.37
CA SER A 6 24.45 -8.09 -77.14
C SER A 6 24.64 -6.80 -77.96
N PRO A 7 25.05 -5.69 -77.32
CA PRO A 7 25.22 -4.41 -78.02
C PRO A 7 26.31 -4.51 -79.09
N SER A 8 26.08 -3.88 -80.24
CA SER A 8 27.05 -3.81 -81.33
C SER A 8 28.30 -3.01 -80.91
N ASP A 9 29.46 -3.26 -81.54
CA ASP A 9 30.73 -2.60 -81.16
C ASP A 9 30.66 -1.06 -81.15
N ARG A 10 29.81 -0.47 -82.02
CA ARG A 10 29.54 0.98 -82.05
C ARG A 10 28.74 1.45 -80.83
N GLU A 11 27.74 0.68 -80.41
CA GLU A 11 26.95 0.95 -79.20
C GLU A 11 27.80 0.79 -77.95
N VAL A 12 28.65 -0.24 -77.88
CA VAL A 12 29.61 -0.43 -76.77
C VAL A 12 30.56 0.76 -76.66
N ASN A 13 31.11 1.25 -77.77
CA ASN A 13 32.02 2.40 -77.74
C ASN A 13 31.30 3.72 -77.38
N SER A 14 30.05 3.89 -77.81
CA SER A 14 29.21 5.02 -77.43
C SER A 14 28.90 4.99 -75.93
N ILE A 15 28.49 3.83 -75.40
CA ILE A 15 28.22 3.60 -73.97
C ILE A 15 29.50 3.87 -73.15
N ARG A 16 30.67 3.37 -73.57
CA ARG A 16 31.95 3.64 -72.88
C ARG A 16 32.27 5.12 -72.80
N LYS A 17 32.01 5.91 -73.86
CA LYS A 17 32.22 7.37 -73.83
C LYS A 17 31.26 8.07 -72.86
N VAL A 18 30.00 7.63 -72.80
CA VAL A 18 29.02 8.15 -71.83
C VAL A 18 29.44 7.79 -70.41
N VAL A 19 29.84 6.55 -70.15
CA VAL A 19 30.35 6.10 -68.84
C VAL A 19 31.57 6.91 -68.42
N ALA A 20 32.58 7.06 -69.28
CA ALA A 20 33.78 7.85 -68.97
C ALA A 20 33.50 9.36 -68.78
N LYS A 21 32.40 9.88 -69.32
CA LYS A 21 31.95 11.25 -69.04
C LYS A 21 31.29 11.33 -67.64
N VAL A 22 30.40 10.41 -67.33
CA VAL A 22 29.73 10.33 -66.02
C VAL A 22 30.74 10.07 -64.90
N GLU A 23 31.74 9.21 -65.12
CA GLU A 23 32.81 8.95 -64.16
C GLU A 23 33.64 10.20 -63.86
N ARG A 24 33.95 11.03 -64.86
CA ARG A 24 34.63 12.31 -64.66
C ARG A 24 33.76 13.32 -63.89
N GLU A 25 32.49 13.44 -64.26
CA GLU A 25 31.56 14.30 -63.53
C GLU A 25 31.38 13.84 -62.07
N LEU A 26 31.40 12.53 -61.82
CA LEU A 26 31.41 11.97 -60.47
C LEU A 26 32.70 12.31 -59.72
N GLU A 27 33.87 12.18 -60.36
CA GLU A 27 35.16 12.53 -59.76
C GLU A 27 35.23 14.02 -59.37
N ASP A 28 34.66 14.91 -60.18
CA ASP A 28 34.60 16.35 -59.92
C ASP A 28 33.61 16.72 -58.79
N LEU A 29 32.54 15.93 -58.59
CA LEU A 29 31.57 16.16 -57.50
C LEU A 29 32.12 15.73 -56.13
N ILE A 30 33.02 14.75 -56.08
CA ILE A 30 33.61 14.27 -54.82
C ILE A 30 34.32 15.38 -54.00
N PRO A 31 35.22 16.22 -54.56
CA PRO A 31 35.86 17.29 -53.80
C PRO A 31 34.87 18.36 -53.32
N GLU A 32 33.82 18.64 -54.11
CA GLU A 32 32.80 19.62 -53.73
C GLU A 32 31.93 19.10 -52.57
N ILE A 33 31.54 17.82 -52.59
CA ILE A 33 30.89 17.16 -51.45
C ILE A 33 31.78 17.21 -50.21
N ARG A 34 33.09 16.96 -50.34
CA ARG A 34 34.03 17.07 -49.21
C ARG A 34 34.12 18.50 -48.67
N ARG A 35 34.13 19.51 -49.55
CA ARG A 35 34.17 20.93 -49.18
C ARG A 35 32.91 21.33 -48.43
N LEU A 36 31.73 21.02 -48.96
CA LEU A 36 30.45 21.34 -48.35
C LEU A 36 30.27 20.60 -47.01
N LYS A 37 30.66 19.32 -46.91
CA LYS A 37 30.66 18.60 -45.62
C LYS A 37 31.53 19.26 -44.56
N ARG A 38 32.68 19.85 -44.95
CA ARG A 38 33.54 20.59 -44.03
C ARG A 38 32.87 21.87 -43.54
N ILE A 39 32.28 22.64 -44.45
CA ILE A 39 31.58 23.89 -44.13
C ILE A 39 30.39 23.61 -43.20
N VAL A 40 29.59 22.58 -43.49
CA VAL A 40 28.49 22.17 -42.61
C VAL A 40 29.01 21.83 -41.22
N LYS A 41 30.09 21.06 -41.11
CA LYS A 41 30.70 20.71 -39.82
C LYS A 41 31.23 21.92 -39.05
N GLU A 42 31.76 22.92 -39.74
CA GLU A 42 32.21 24.18 -39.12
C GLU A 42 31.03 25.02 -38.62
N LEU A 43 29.97 25.16 -39.43
CA LEU A 43 28.75 25.86 -39.04
C LEU A 43 28.02 25.16 -37.89
N GLU A 44 27.99 23.83 -37.86
CA GLU A 44 27.44 23.06 -36.74
C GLU A 44 28.21 23.34 -35.44
N ARG A 45 29.55 23.35 -35.48
CA ARG A 45 30.37 23.72 -34.32
C ARG A 45 30.10 25.15 -33.87
N ALA A 46 29.99 26.10 -34.80
CA ALA A 46 29.71 27.50 -34.50
C ALA A 46 28.30 27.67 -33.88
N ARG A 47 27.30 26.99 -34.44
CA ARG A 47 25.93 26.93 -33.90
C ARG A 47 25.94 26.39 -32.48
N ASP A 48 26.59 25.25 -32.24
CA ASP A 48 26.61 24.59 -30.93
C ASP A 48 27.33 25.46 -29.89
N ALA A 49 28.41 26.15 -30.27
CA ALA A 49 29.10 27.11 -29.42
C ALA A 49 28.20 28.31 -29.05
N LEU A 50 27.50 28.90 -30.04
CA LEU A 50 26.58 30.01 -29.81
C LEU A 50 25.34 29.60 -28.99
N GLN A 51 24.81 28.39 -29.22
CA GLN A 51 23.72 27.84 -28.41
C GLN A 51 24.15 27.63 -26.96
N SER A 52 25.33 27.05 -26.73
CA SER A 52 25.91 26.89 -25.39
C SER A 52 26.09 28.25 -24.70
N PHE A 53 26.64 29.24 -25.41
CA PHE A 53 26.80 30.61 -24.90
C PHE A 53 25.45 31.23 -24.51
N SER A 54 24.43 31.14 -25.38
CA SER A 54 23.09 31.65 -25.10
C SER A 54 22.45 30.98 -23.90
N LEU A 55 22.55 29.65 -23.78
CA LEU A 55 22.02 28.89 -22.64
C LEU A 55 22.69 29.31 -21.32
N GLN A 56 24.02 29.46 -21.31
CA GLN A 56 24.75 29.92 -20.14
C GLN A 56 24.29 31.31 -19.69
N HIS A 57 24.08 32.23 -20.62
CA HIS A 57 23.63 33.60 -20.32
C HIS A 57 22.16 33.66 -19.90
N LYS A 58 21.27 32.89 -20.53
CA LYS A 58 19.88 32.74 -20.08
C LYS A 58 19.81 32.15 -18.66
N ALA A 59 20.71 31.22 -18.33
CA ALA A 59 20.81 30.66 -16.98
C ALA A 59 21.20 31.71 -15.92
N LEU A 60 21.85 32.82 -16.29
CA LEU A 60 22.12 33.96 -15.40
C LEU A 60 20.84 34.72 -15.05
N LEU A 61 19.87 34.75 -15.96
CA LEU A 61 18.60 35.47 -15.81
C LEU A 61 17.52 34.67 -15.08
N LEU A 62 17.76 33.38 -14.82
CA LEU A 62 16.75 32.52 -14.22
C LEU A 62 16.39 32.96 -12.79
N PRO A 63 15.08 33.00 -12.44
CA PRO A 63 14.60 33.33 -11.10
C PRO A 63 15.23 32.49 -9.98
N LEU A 64 15.65 31.25 -10.29
CA LEU A 64 16.33 30.33 -9.38
C LEU A 64 17.57 30.93 -8.71
N ARG A 65 18.23 31.93 -9.32
CA ARG A 65 19.35 32.64 -8.69
C ARG A 65 18.92 33.70 -7.67
N LYS A 66 17.67 34.18 -7.75
CA LYS A 66 17.11 35.17 -6.83
C LYS A 66 16.37 34.56 -5.65
N ILE A 67 15.98 33.29 -5.73
CA ILE A 67 15.32 32.57 -4.62
C ILE A 67 16.25 32.56 -3.40
N PRO A 68 15.85 33.04 -2.22
CA PRO A 68 16.63 32.92 -0.99
C PRO A 68 16.99 31.47 -0.64
N THR A 69 18.05 31.26 0.13
CA THR A 69 18.53 29.93 0.51
C THR A 69 17.49 29.13 1.29
N GLU A 70 16.67 29.80 2.08
CA GLU A 70 15.60 29.22 2.91
C GLU A 70 14.49 28.65 2.02
N LEU A 71 14.04 29.43 1.02
CA LEU A 71 13.02 28.98 0.07
C LEU A 71 13.56 27.85 -0.82
N LEU A 72 14.85 27.88 -1.17
CA LEU A 72 15.46 26.78 -1.92
C LEU A 72 15.51 25.48 -1.10
N GLY A 73 15.79 25.58 0.21
CA GLY A 73 15.71 24.44 1.14
C GLY A 73 14.30 23.87 1.24
N ILE A 74 13.29 24.73 1.35
CA ILE A 74 11.87 24.32 1.33
C ILE A 74 11.52 23.60 0.02
N ILE A 75 11.94 24.15 -1.13
CA ILE A 75 11.74 23.49 -2.43
C ILE A 75 12.41 22.11 -2.45
N PHE A 76 13.63 21.98 -1.93
CA PHE A 76 14.31 20.69 -1.84
C PHE A 76 13.56 19.69 -0.98
N GLU A 77 12.96 20.11 0.14
CA GLU A 77 12.12 19.26 0.98
C GLU A 77 10.91 18.73 0.19
N PHE A 78 10.28 19.57 -0.64
CA PHE A 78 9.19 19.14 -1.53
C PHE A 78 9.64 18.22 -2.68
N CYS A 79 10.92 18.24 -3.05
CA CYS A 79 11.48 17.32 -4.04
C CYS A 79 11.84 15.94 -3.46
N MET A 80 11.78 15.76 -2.14
CA MET A 80 12.05 14.47 -1.54
C MET A 80 10.92 13.47 -1.85
N PRO A 81 11.23 12.20 -2.13
CA PRO A 81 10.20 11.19 -2.33
C PRO A 81 9.29 11.12 -1.10
N PHE A 82 7.98 11.17 -1.31
CA PHE A 82 7.03 10.90 -0.25
C PHE A 82 7.24 9.46 0.24
N PRO A 83 7.49 9.22 1.53
CA PRO A 83 7.57 7.88 2.06
C PRO A 83 6.16 7.28 2.10
N SER A 84 5.72 6.70 0.98
CA SER A 84 4.56 5.82 1.00
C SER A 84 4.98 4.52 1.69
N SER A 85 4.11 3.99 2.56
CA SER A 85 4.38 2.79 3.38
C SER A 85 4.36 1.48 2.59
N GLU A 86 4.08 1.53 1.28
CA GLU A 86 3.76 0.35 0.46
C GLU A 86 4.43 0.34 -0.91
N SER A 87 5.04 1.44 -1.39
CA SER A 87 5.71 1.42 -2.68
C SER A 87 7.10 0.77 -2.59
N ARG A 88 7.32 -0.26 -3.40
CA ARG A 88 8.67 -0.80 -3.72
C ARG A 88 9.58 0.27 -4.34
N ASP A 89 9.00 1.40 -4.76
CA ASP A 89 9.69 2.56 -5.34
C ASP A 89 10.32 3.50 -4.29
N ALA A 90 10.50 3.06 -3.04
CA ALA A 90 11.30 3.81 -2.09
C ALA A 90 12.71 3.99 -2.67
N LEU A 91 13.09 5.25 -2.97
CA LEU A 91 14.42 5.58 -3.49
C LEU A 91 15.49 4.86 -2.68
N ASP A 92 16.31 4.07 -3.37
CA ASP A 92 17.38 3.36 -2.70
C ASP A 92 18.43 4.36 -2.24
N PHE A 93 18.68 4.43 -0.93
CA PHE A 93 19.64 5.33 -0.32
C PHE A 93 21.04 5.24 -0.93
N TRP A 94 21.38 4.06 -1.48
CA TRP A 94 22.67 3.80 -2.14
C TRP A 94 22.79 4.44 -3.52
N ASP A 95 21.68 4.88 -4.13
CA ASP A 95 21.72 5.56 -5.41
C ASP A 95 21.99 7.06 -5.22
N THR A 96 23.26 7.42 -5.36
CA THR A 96 23.71 8.81 -5.33
C THR A 96 23.19 9.68 -6.49
N THR A 97 22.49 9.10 -7.48
CA THR A 97 21.83 9.87 -8.55
C THR A 97 20.43 10.37 -8.15
N GLN A 98 19.95 9.96 -6.97
CA GLN A 98 18.65 10.32 -6.42
C GLN A 98 18.75 11.37 -5.31
N ALA A 99 17.64 12.01 -4.96
CA ALA A 99 17.56 12.89 -3.80
C ALA A 99 17.78 12.08 -2.49
N PRO A 100 18.49 12.62 -1.48
CA PRO A 100 19.00 14.00 -1.40
C PRO A 100 20.37 14.20 -2.10
N TRP A 101 21.05 13.14 -2.53
CA TRP A 101 22.41 13.20 -3.07
C TRP A 101 22.54 14.04 -4.34
N VAL A 102 21.59 13.91 -5.27
CA VAL A 102 21.61 14.66 -6.53
C VAL A 102 21.60 16.17 -6.32
N LEU A 103 20.92 16.64 -5.27
CA LEU A 103 20.87 18.07 -4.92
C LEU A 103 22.25 18.61 -4.56
N THR A 104 23.14 17.76 -4.04
CA THR A 104 24.53 18.12 -3.74
C THR A 104 25.44 18.15 -4.98
N GLN A 105 24.94 17.78 -6.16
CA GLN A 105 25.72 17.61 -7.39
C GLN A 105 25.40 18.67 -8.46
N VAL A 106 24.33 19.45 -8.31
CA VAL A 106 23.89 20.43 -9.32
C VAL A 106 24.78 21.67 -9.41
N SER A 107 25.01 22.35 -8.27
CA SER A 107 25.81 23.58 -8.22
C SER A 107 26.44 23.76 -6.83
N GLN A 108 27.44 24.64 -6.70
CA GLN A 108 28.03 24.97 -5.39
C GLN A 108 26.97 25.52 -4.41
N ARG A 109 26.05 26.34 -4.91
CA ARG A 109 24.95 26.89 -4.10
C ARG A 109 24.00 25.80 -3.62
N TRP A 110 23.55 24.93 -4.52
CA TRP A 110 22.64 23.83 -4.18
C TRP A 110 23.31 22.86 -3.20
N ARG A 111 24.59 22.57 -3.41
CA ARG A 111 25.40 21.80 -2.47
C ARG A 111 25.42 22.45 -1.10
N SER A 112 25.71 23.74 -1.01
CA SER A 112 25.70 24.45 0.28
C SER A 112 24.34 24.34 0.97
N VAL A 113 23.25 24.65 0.26
CA VAL A 113 21.88 24.58 0.83
C VAL A 113 21.53 23.14 1.26
N ALA A 114 21.76 22.15 0.40
CA ALA A 114 21.43 20.76 0.70
C ALA A 114 22.24 20.20 1.90
N LEU A 115 23.51 20.58 2.04
CA LEU A 115 24.34 20.17 3.17
C LEU A 115 23.93 20.84 4.49
N HIS A 116 23.43 22.08 4.45
CA HIS A 116 22.97 22.83 5.63
C HIS A 116 21.46 22.68 5.90
N THR A 117 20.78 21.73 5.24
CA THR A 117 19.37 21.43 5.48
C THR A 117 19.23 19.98 5.99
N PRO A 118 19.36 19.74 7.31
CA PRO A 118 19.33 18.39 7.90
C PRO A 118 18.07 17.59 7.58
N ARG A 119 16.93 18.27 7.41
CA ARG A 119 15.63 17.66 7.05
C ARG A 119 15.67 16.82 5.78
N LEU A 120 16.56 17.14 4.83
CA LEU A 120 16.75 16.36 3.61
C LEU A 120 17.35 14.97 3.88
N TRP A 121 18.02 14.79 5.02
CA TRP A 121 18.78 13.59 5.38
C TRP A 121 18.08 12.72 6.42
N GLU A 122 16.96 13.18 7.01
CA GLU A 122 16.24 12.47 8.08
C GLU A 122 15.68 11.11 7.68
N ASN A 123 15.37 10.90 6.39
CA ASN A 123 14.81 9.65 5.88
C ASN A 123 15.91 8.71 5.39
N VAL A 124 16.21 7.69 6.17
CA VAL A 124 17.24 6.69 5.85
C VAL A 124 16.54 5.39 5.47
N THR A 125 16.56 5.01 4.19
CA THR A 125 15.96 3.74 3.71
C THR A 125 17.03 2.83 3.12
N ILE A 126 17.30 1.70 3.76
CA ILE A 126 18.33 0.75 3.36
C ILE A 126 17.68 -0.57 2.93
N ASN A 127 17.86 -0.94 1.66
CA ASN A 127 17.42 -2.23 1.11
C ASN A 127 18.62 -3.14 0.79
N ALA A 128 18.40 -4.46 0.88
CA ALA A 128 19.42 -5.50 0.67
C ALA A 128 19.50 -6.08 -0.76
N GLU A 129 18.63 -5.65 -1.68
CA GLU A 129 18.58 -6.17 -3.05
C GLU A 129 19.96 -6.16 -3.75
N PRO A 130 20.18 -7.04 -4.74
CA PRO A 130 21.49 -7.27 -5.34
C PRO A 130 21.90 -6.06 -6.17
N LEU A 131 22.56 -5.10 -5.52
CA LEU A 131 22.98 -3.87 -6.17
C LEU A 131 24.06 -4.17 -7.22
N LYS A 132 23.82 -3.64 -8.41
CA LYS A 132 24.77 -3.58 -9.54
C LYS A 132 26.03 -2.73 -9.23
N ARG A 133 26.17 -2.18 -8.02
CA ARG A 133 27.28 -1.27 -7.61
C ARG A 133 28.24 -1.95 -6.62
N PRO A 134 29.55 -1.62 -6.66
CA PRO A 134 30.53 -2.17 -5.75
C PRO A 134 30.26 -1.74 -4.30
N LYS A 135 30.34 -2.71 -3.38
CA LYS A 135 30.05 -2.61 -1.94
C LYS A 135 30.93 -1.60 -1.17
N GLN A 136 32.03 -1.15 -1.76
CA GLN A 136 33.17 -0.55 -1.03
C GLN A 136 32.94 0.85 -0.43
N HIS A 137 31.75 1.47 -0.57
CA HIS A 137 31.49 2.82 -0.06
C HIS A 137 30.21 2.97 0.78
N ARG A 138 29.45 1.91 1.07
CA ARG A 138 28.15 2.00 1.73
C ARG A 138 28.25 2.55 3.16
N LEU A 139 29.16 2.00 3.98
CA LEU A 139 29.36 2.51 5.35
C LEU A 139 29.78 3.99 5.37
N LYS A 140 30.60 4.43 4.40
CA LYS A 140 31.03 5.82 4.30
C LYS A 140 29.86 6.75 3.90
N LEU A 141 29.02 6.32 2.97
CA LEU A 141 27.79 7.05 2.59
C LEU A 141 26.81 7.13 3.75
N LEU A 142 26.62 6.03 4.47
CA LEU A 142 25.79 5.99 5.67
C LEU A 142 26.29 6.96 6.73
N GLN A 143 27.59 6.91 7.05
CA GLN A 143 28.20 7.83 8.01
C GLN A 143 28.04 9.28 7.57
N THR A 144 28.31 9.57 6.30
CA THR A 144 28.15 10.91 5.73
C THR A 144 26.71 11.43 5.84
N CYS A 145 25.71 10.56 5.66
CA CYS A 145 24.32 10.92 5.84
C CYS A 145 24.00 11.22 7.31
N LEU A 146 24.39 10.31 8.22
CA LEU A 146 24.17 10.45 9.65
C LEU A 146 24.84 11.71 10.22
N ASP A 147 26.03 12.07 9.73
CA ASP A 147 26.71 13.31 10.08
C ASP A 147 25.92 14.56 9.64
N ARG A 148 25.17 14.48 8.52
CA ARG A 148 24.34 15.57 7.99
C ARG A 148 22.97 15.68 8.66
N VAL A 149 22.45 14.57 9.19
CA VAL A 149 21.26 14.60 10.05
C VAL A 149 21.55 15.41 11.33
N GLY A 150 22.77 15.31 11.87
CA GLY A 150 23.14 16.02 13.08
C GLY A 150 22.31 15.56 14.29
N ASN A 151 21.56 16.48 14.91
CA ASN A 151 20.68 16.20 16.06
C ASN A 151 19.19 16.08 15.69
N HIS A 152 18.88 15.91 14.41
CA HIS A 152 17.51 15.83 13.93
C HIS A 152 16.91 14.42 14.09
N PRO A 153 15.57 14.30 14.17
CA PRO A 153 14.94 12.99 14.27
C PRO A 153 15.11 12.16 13.00
N ILE A 154 15.41 10.86 13.17
CA ILE A 154 15.64 9.92 12.08
C ILE A 154 14.39 9.08 11.83
N ARG A 155 14.00 8.96 10.56
CA ARG A 155 13.01 8.01 10.05
C ARG A 155 13.75 6.90 9.31
N LEU A 156 13.93 5.77 9.97
CA LEU A 156 14.72 4.65 9.50
C LEU A 156 13.83 3.53 8.94
N ARG A 157 14.11 3.09 7.72
CA ARG A 157 13.60 1.83 7.16
C ARG A 157 14.77 0.95 6.79
N LEU A 158 14.85 -0.23 7.39
CA LEU A 158 15.95 -1.17 7.20
C LEU A 158 15.41 -2.53 6.77
N HIS A 159 15.69 -2.89 5.52
CA HIS A 159 15.35 -4.18 4.95
C HIS A 159 16.63 -4.93 4.57
N LEU A 160 16.97 -5.91 5.39
CA LEU A 160 18.12 -6.80 5.21
C LEU A 160 17.61 -8.23 5.05
N GLU A 161 17.96 -8.89 3.95
CA GLU A 161 17.54 -10.28 3.69
C GLU A 161 18.51 -11.30 4.27
N TYR A 162 19.76 -10.90 4.51
CA TYR A 162 20.86 -11.78 4.90
C TYR A 162 21.64 -11.19 6.08
N ASP A 163 22.37 -12.04 6.79
CA ASP A 163 23.24 -11.64 7.90
C ASP A 163 24.71 -11.56 7.42
N ARG A 164 25.01 -10.65 6.49
CA ARG A 164 26.36 -10.46 5.96
C ARG A 164 27.18 -9.56 6.89
N LYS A 165 28.52 -9.66 6.83
CA LYS A 165 29.44 -8.79 7.60
C LYS A 165 29.15 -7.30 7.41
N GLU A 166 28.81 -6.88 6.20
CA GLU A 166 28.46 -5.49 5.89
C GLU A 166 27.11 -5.08 6.50
N ASP A 167 26.10 -5.94 6.41
CA ASP A 167 24.77 -5.72 6.97
C ASP A 167 24.84 -5.56 8.50
N ARG A 168 25.67 -6.38 9.16
CA ARG A 168 26.00 -6.24 10.59
C ARG A 168 26.62 -4.88 10.90
N ALA A 169 27.62 -4.46 10.12
CA ALA A 169 28.29 -3.17 10.32
C ALA A 169 27.36 -1.96 10.09
N ILE A 170 26.42 -2.08 9.14
CA ILE A 170 25.36 -1.08 8.91
C ILE A 170 24.46 -0.99 10.13
N LEU A 171 23.96 -2.13 10.65
CA LEU A 171 23.10 -2.15 11.82
C LEU A 171 23.82 -1.61 13.07
N ASP A 172 25.06 -2.05 13.32
CA ASP A 172 25.89 -1.58 14.43
C ASP A 172 26.10 -0.06 14.35
N THR A 173 26.24 0.49 13.14
CA THR A 173 26.35 1.95 12.92
C THR A 173 25.06 2.67 13.29
N LEU A 174 23.91 2.16 12.85
CA LEU A 174 22.59 2.77 13.08
C LEU A 174 22.18 2.75 14.55
N VAL A 175 22.47 1.67 15.27
CA VAL A 175 22.13 1.49 16.70
C VAL A 175 22.70 2.64 17.56
N ARG A 176 23.84 3.21 17.18
CA ARG A 176 24.47 4.36 17.87
C ARG A 176 23.62 5.64 17.81
N TYR A 177 22.71 5.75 16.85
CA TYR A 177 21.82 6.90 16.66
C TYR A 177 20.40 6.65 17.19
N SER A 178 20.20 5.59 17.99
CA SER A 178 18.89 5.19 18.55
C SER A 178 18.13 6.32 19.27
N LEU A 179 18.86 7.21 19.96
CA LEU A 179 18.26 8.36 20.66
C LEU A 179 17.50 9.32 19.73
N GLN A 180 17.85 9.33 18.44
CA GLN A 180 17.25 10.20 17.43
C GLN A 180 16.10 9.51 16.67
N TRP A 181 15.88 8.20 16.85
CA TRP A 181 14.87 7.47 16.08
C TRP A 181 13.46 7.94 16.41
N GLN A 182 12.77 8.49 15.40
CA GLN A 182 11.36 8.89 15.47
C GLN A 182 10.43 7.83 14.87
N SER A 183 10.86 7.21 13.77
CA SER A 183 10.14 6.12 13.11
C SER A 183 11.13 5.04 12.73
N LEU A 184 10.77 3.78 13.01
CA LEU A 184 11.62 2.63 12.76
C LEU A 184 10.81 1.53 12.05
N GLU A 185 11.25 1.14 10.86
CA GLU A 185 10.76 -0.05 10.15
C GLU A 185 11.91 -1.04 9.97
N LEU A 186 11.74 -2.25 10.49
CA LEU A 186 12.75 -3.31 10.46
C LEU A 186 12.21 -4.53 9.74
N LYS A 187 12.92 -4.99 8.73
CA LYS A 187 12.78 -6.30 8.13
C LYS A 187 14.16 -6.90 8.04
N VAL A 188 14.59 -7.59 9.09
CA VAL A 188 15.96 -8.12 9.25
C VAL A 188 15.90 -9.56 9.76
N PRO A 189 16.92 -10.40 9.52
CA PRO A 189 16.97 -11.75 10.08
C PRO A 189 16.97 -11.72 11.61
N VAL A 190 16.34 -12.72 12.23
CA VAL A 190 16.18 -12.81 13.69
C VAL A 190 17.50 -12.72 14.45
N ALA A 191 18.54 -13.38 13.92
CA ALA A 191 19.89 -13.36 14.49
C ALA A 191 20.48 -11.93 14.64
N MET A 192 20.00 -10.96 13.86
CA MET A 192 20.46 -9.58 13.93
C MET A 192 19.80 -8.77 15.07
N PHE A 193 18.65 -9.20 15.62
CA PHE A 193 17.98 -8.46 16.71
C PHE A 193 18.84 -8.39 17.99
N LYS A 194 19.67 -9.40 18.27
CA LYS A 194 20.62 -9.36 19.39
C LYS A 194 21.56 -8.16 19.34
N ARG A 195 21.91 -7.69 18.14
CA ARG A 195 22.77 -6.49 17.95
C ARG A 195 22.05 -5.20 18.34
N MET A 196 20.73 -5.24 18.46
CA MET A 196 19.90 -4.12 18.87
C MET A 196 19.64 -4.08 20.37
N LEU A 197 20.10 -5.05 21.17
CA LEU A 197 19.99 -5.00 22.64
C LEU A 197 20.49 -3.65 23.24
N PRO A 198 21.58 -3.02 22.75
CA PRO A 198 22.03 -1.72 23.25
C PRO A 198 21.05 -0.55 23.02
N VAL A 199 20.01 -0.75 22.20
CA VAL A 199 18.94 0.23 21.95
C VAL A 199 17.94 0.29 23.12
N SER A 200 17.86 -0.77 23.93
CA SER A 200 16.94 -0.81 25.08
C SER A 200 17.17 0.40 26.00
N GLY A 201 16.09 1.11 26.34
CA GLY A 201 16.17 2.35 27.12
C GLY A 201 16.63 3.60 26.36
N ARG A 202 16.92 3.50 25.05
CA ARG A 202 17.45 4.61 24.24
C ARG A 202 16.52 5.02 23.09
N LEU A 203 15.21 5.00 23.33
CA LEU A 203 14.19 5.32 22.33
C LEU A 203 13.27 6.48 22.75
N PRO A 204 13.81 7.66 23.16
CA PRO A 204 13.01 8.75 23.73
C PRO A 204 12.10 9.44 22.69
N LEU A 205 12.44 9.36 21.41
CA LEU A 205 11.69 10.02 20.32
C LEU A 205 10.84 9.05 19.50
N LEU A 206 10.90 7.74 19.76
CA LEU A 206 10.29 6.72 18.90
C LEU A 206 8.76 6.77 18.99
N GLN A 207 8.12 7.23 17.92
CA GLN A 207 6.66 7.36 17.81
C GLN A 207 6.03 6.24 16.99
N LYS A 208 6.76 5.70 16.01
CA LYS A 208 6.28 4.67 15.09
C LYS A 208 7.27 3.52 15.02
N LEU A 209 6.77 2.31 15.17
CA LEU A 209 7.56 1.10 15.07
C LEU A 209 6.85 0.08 14.20
N LYS A 210 7.57 -0.46 13.22
CA LYS A 210 7.12 -1.55 12.36
C LYS A 210 8.20 -2.62 12.31
N ILE A 211 7.86 -3.85 12.65
CA ILE A 211 8.78 -4.98 12.68
C ILE A 211 8.20 -6.09 11.82
N HIS A 212 9.02 -6.61 10.91
CA HIS A 212 8.80 -7.83 10.15
C HIS A 212 9.80 -8.88 10.60
N VAL A 213 9.30 -9.93 11.22
CA VAL A 213 10.10 -11.06 11.71
C VAL A 213 9.90 -12.24 10.76
N GLN A 214 11.00 -12.71 10.17
CA GLN A 214 11.04 -13.91 9.31
C GLN A 214 11.85 -15.01 9.98
N HIS A 215 11.31 -16.24 10.03
CA HIS A 215 11.99 -17.46 10.52
C HIS A 215 12.56 -17.36 11.95
N TYR A 216 11.67 -17.43 12.94
CA TYR A 216 12.05 -17.28 14.35
C TYR A 216 12.44 -18.61 15.00
N HIS A 217 13.62 -18.63 15.60
CA HIS A 217 13.99 -19.57 16.67
C HIS A 217 14.16 -18.75 17.96
N ALA A 218 13.64 -19.30 19.06
CA ALA A 218 13.49 -18.64 20.35
C ALA A 218 14.81 -18.12 20.93
N GLU A 219 15.04 -16.81 20.81
CA GLU A 219 16.02 -16.08 21.61
C GLU A 219 15.38 -14.76 22.04
N ASP A 220 15.21 -14.59 23.36
CA ASP A 220 14.54 -13.46 24.00
C ASP A 220 15.15 -12.11 23.59
N VAL A 221 14.49 -11.44 22.64
CA VAL A 221 14.74 -10.05 22.25
C VAL A 221 13.57 -9.16 22.66
N SER A 222 12.81 -9.61 23.66
CA SER A 222 11.54 -9.02 24.06
C SER A 222 11.72 -7.61 24.62
N GLU A 223 12.83 -7.31 25.29
CA GLU A 223 13.00 -6.05 26.01
C GLU A 223 13.51 -4.87 25.17
N ILE A 224 13.93 -5.07 23.91
CA ILE A 224 14.61 -4.05 23.08
C ILE A 224 13.83 -2.73 23.00
N PHE A 225 12.51 -2.83 22.99
CA PHE A 225 11.62 -1.70 22.78
C PHE A 225 10.67 -1.44 23.95
N SER A 226 10.94 -2.06 25.11
CA SER A 226 10.17 -1.94 26.34
C SER A 226 10.06 -0.48 26.82
N ASN A 227 11.12 0.30 26.61
CA ASN A 227 11.21 1.69 27.02
C ASN A 227 11.25 2.65 25.80
N ALA A 228 10.07 2.93 25.27
CA ALA A 228 9.83 3.91 24.21
C ALA A 228 8.64 4.81 24.59
N PRO A 229 8.82 5.84 25.45
CA PRO A 229 7.75 6.52 26.18
C PRO A 229 6.76 7.34 25.32
N VAL A 230 7.12 7.61 24.06
CA VAL A 230 6.27 8.37 23.13
C VAL A 230 5.73 7.51 21.98
N LEU A 231 5.86 6.18 22.06
CA LEU A 231 5.41 5.25 21.03
C LEU A 231 3.88 5.28 20.87
N ARG A 232 3.39 5.58 19.67
CA ARG A 232 1.94 5.69 19.36
C ARG A 232 1.44 4.67 18.35
N ASP A 233 2.29 4.22 17.42
CA ASP A 233 1.96 3.28 16.34
C ASP A 233 2.93 2.10 16.40
N ALA A 234 2.42 0.91 16.75
CA ALA A 234 3.21 -0.32 16.83
C ALA A 234 2.64 -1.37 15.87
N ARG A 235 3.48 -1.88 14.97
CA ARG A 235 3.09 -2.87 13.96
C ARG A 235 4.06 -4.05 13.94
N ILE A 236 3.60 -5.24 14.29
CA ILE A 236 4.45 -6.41 14.48
C ILE A 236 3.94 -7.57 13.63
N PHE A 237 4.64 -7.86 12.54
CA PHE A 237 4.28 -8.92 11.60
C PHE A 237 5.26 -10.06 11.74
N VAL A 238 4.77 -11.23 12.16
CA VAL A 238 5.57 -12.44 12.39
C VAL A 238 5.14 -13.51 11.38
N VAL A 239 6.09 -14.03 10.60
CA VAL A 239 5.83 -15.06 9.58
C VAL A 239 6.94 -16.14 9.56
N PRO A 240 6.60 -17.45 9.67
CA PRO A 240 5.29 -17.99 10.06
C PRO A 240 4.94 -17.64 11.52
N PHE A 241 3.74 -18.00 11.97
CA PHE A 241 3.25 -17.68 13.33
C PHE A 241 4.14 -18.26 14.43
N TYR A 242 4.66 -17.41 15.34
CA TYR A 242 5.47 -17.80 16.50
C TYR A 242 5.05 -17.01 17.75
N ASP A 243 5.22 -17.60 18.93
CA ASP A 243 4.68 -17.10 20.21
C ASP A 243 5.55 -16.05 20.92
N ILE A 244 6.63 -15.56 20.30
CA ILE A 244 7.53 -14.60 20.94
C ILE A 244 7.35 -13.21 20.33
N TYR A 245 6.94 -12.30 21.20
CA TYR A 245 6.56 -10.95 20.84
C TYR A 245 7.39 -9.97 21.63
N PRO A 246 7.85 -8.88 21.00
CA PRO A 246 8.58 -7.87 21.73
C PRO A 246 7.64 -7.17 22.72
N SER A 247 8.20 -6.80 23.86
CA SER A 247 7.54 -6.00 24.88
C SER A 247 7.59 -4.53 24.47
N PHE A 248 6.46 -3.84 24.64
CA PHE A 248 6.29 -2.44 24.31
C PHE A 248 5.40 -1.76 25.34
N PRO A 249 5.50 -0.42 25.49
CA PRO A 249 4.61 0.33 26.37
C PRO A 249 3.21 0.47 25.74
N PHE A 250 2.37 -0.57 25.87
CA PHE A 250 1.05 -0.68 25.23
C PHE A 250 0.06 0.42 25.64
N ARG A 251 0.15 0.92 26.89
CA ARG A 251 -0.80 1.88 27.47
C ARG A 251 -0.95 3.19 26.71
N GLN A 252 0.06 3.60 25.94
CA GLN A 252 0.06 4.88 25.24
C GLN A 252 -0.18 4.75 23.72
N LEU A 253 -0.31 3.52 23.22
CA LEU A 253 -0.56 3.22 21.82
C LEU A 253 -1.93 3.75 21.40
N VAL A 254 -1.95 4.30 20.18
CA VAL A 254 -3.13 4.79 19.47
C VAL A 254 -3.41 3.88 18.27
N ARG A 255 -2.37 3.28 17.69
CA ARG A 255 -2.49 2.30 16.61
C ARG A 255 -1.71 1.03 16.91
N LEU A 256 -2.35 -0.09 16.65
CA LEU A 256 -1.77 -1.42 16.82
C LEU A 256 -2.08 -2.24 15.56
N ALA A 257 -1.05 -2.82 14.96
CA ALA A 257 -1.24 -3.81 13.93
C ALA A 257 -0.33 -5.02 14.14
N GLY A 258 -0.71 -6.17 13.61
CA GLY A 258 0.20 -7.31 13.60
C GLY A 258 -0.43 -8.67 13.62
N THR A 259 0.43 -9.66 13.71
CA THR A 259 0.09 -11.08 13.86
C THR A 259 0.11 -11.41 15.35
N TYR A 260 -0.94 -12.00 15.92
CA TYR A 260 -1.01 -12.36 17.34
C TYR A 260 -1.71 -13.70 17.54
N ASN A 261 -1.33 -14.49 18.55
CA ASN A 261 -2.23 -15.52 19.05
C ASN A 261 -3.37 -14.88 19.88
N VAL A 262 -4.46 -15.61 20.10
CA VAL A 262 -5.65 -15.08 20.82
C VAL A 262 -5.29 -14.55 22.20
N GLU A 263 -4.51 -15.30 22.98
CA GLU A 263 -4.15 -14.94 24.35
C GLU A 263 -3.37 -13.62 24.41
N LEU A 264 -2.35 -13.48 23.57
CA LEU A 264 -1.56 -12.27 23.52
C LEU A 264 -2.38 -11.09 23.00
N ALA A 265 -3.21 -11.30 21.98
CA ALA A 265 -4.08 -10.26 21.47
C ALA A 265 -4.95 -9.69 22.60
N LEU A 266 -5.55 -10.55 23.43
CA LEU A 266 -6.35 -10.13 24.58
C LEU A 266 -5.51 -9.44 25.64
N ARG A 267 -4.30 -9.92 25.95
CA ARG A 267 -3.38 -9.24 26.88
C ARG A 267 -3.04 -7.82 26.42
N VAL A 268 -2.67 -7.67 25.15
CA VAL A 268 -2.29 -6.38 24.56
C VAL A 268 -3.48 -5.41 24.51
N LEU A 269 -4.66 -5.88 24.09
CA LEU A 269 -5.89 -5.09 24.10
C LEU A 269 -6.30 -4.69 25.54
N GLY A 270 -6.04 -5.57 26.50
CA GLY A 270 -6.22 -5.31 27.93
C GLY A 270 -5.43 -4.10 28.41
N GLU A 271 -4.20 -3.92 27.91
CA GLU A 271 -3.30 -2.83 28.31
C GLU A 271 -3.47 -1.55 27.47
N ALA A 272 -3.77 -1.67 26.17
CA ALA A 272 -3.82 -0.56 25.21
C ALA A 272 -5.16 0.20 25.26
N LYS A 273 -5.45 0.88 26.37
CA LYS A 273 -6.76 1.56 26.58
C LYS A 273 -7.00 2.82 25.72
N ARG A 274 -5.96 3.37 25.09
CA ARG A 274 -6.05 4.57 24.22
C ARG A 274 -6.11 4.24 22.72
N LEU A 275 -6.34 2.97 22.40
CA LEU A 275 -6.29 2.47 21.03
C LEU A 275 -7.46 3.03 20.21
N GLU A 276 -7.16 3.57 19.03
CA GLU A 276 -8.15 4.12 18.07
C GLU A 276 -8.24 3.28 16.78
N ASP A 277 -7.11 2.71 16.31
CA ASP A 277 -7.02 1.83 15.13
C ASP A 277 -6.32 0.51 15.51
N CYS A 278 -7.02 -0.61 15.35
CA CYS A 278 -6.52 -1.94 15.65
C CYS A 278 -6.66 -2.88 14.43
N ARG A 279 -5.57 -3.52 14.02
CA ARG A 279 -5.54 -4.47 12.89
C ARG A 279 -4.82 -5.75 13.24
N LEU A 280 -5.55 -6.81 13.51
CA LEU A 280 -5.01 -8.05 14.03
C LEU A 280 -5.18 -9.18 13.01
N LEU A 281 -4.11 -9.91 12.75
CA LEU A 281 -4.16 -11.24 12.19
C LEU A 281 -4.04 -12.22 13.35
N VAL A 282 -5.12 -12.92 13.67
CA VAL A 282 -5.25 -13.77 14.84
C VAL A 282 -5.13 -15.25 14.45
N HIS A 283 -4.23 -15.97 15.14
CA HIS A 283 -4.07 -17.43 15.02
C HIS A 283 -4.28 -18.14 16.36
N ASP A 284 -4.54 -19.44 16.31
CA ASP A 284 -4.77 -20.26 17.53
C ASP A 284 -3.54 -21.05 17.98
N ARG A 285 -2.45 -21.02 17.21
CA ARG A 285 -1.21 -21.72 17.58
C ARG A 285 -0.69 -21.19 18.91
N GLY A 286 -0.34 -22.11 19.81
CA GLY A 286 0.20 -21.77 21.13
C GLY A 286 -0.81 -21.20 22.14
N SER A 287 -2.10 -21.05 21.77
CA SER A 287 -3.10 -20.44 22.66
C SER A 287 -3.57 -21.40 23.76
N PHE A 288 -3.37 -21.01 25.02
CA PHE A 288 -3.97 -21.67 26.18
C PHE A 288 -4.68 -20.59 27.00
N LEU A 289 -5.94 -20.27 26.65
CA LEU A 289 -6.70 -19.23 27.35
C LEU A 289 -6.73 -19.53 28.87
N PRO A 290 -6.07 -18.72 29.71
CA PRO A 290 -6.16 -18.88 31.14
C PRO A 290 -7.57 -18.47 31.59
N MET A 291 -8.19 -19.28 32.45
CA MET A 291 -9.48 -18.99 33.08
C MET A 291 -9.42 -17.80 34.04
N PRO A 292 -10.52 -17.05 34.26
CA PRO A 292 -11.36 -16.39 33.28
C PRO A 292 -10.83 -14.97 32.96
N LEU A 293 -10.80 -14.61 31.68
CA LEU A 293 -10.43 -13.26 31.25
C LEU A 293 -11.58 -12.28 31.50
N SER A 294 -11.28 -11.16 32.17
CA SER A 294 -12.22 -10.05 32.34
C SER A 294 -12.51 -9.37 31.02
N MET A 295 -13.72 -8.82 30.87
CA MET A 295 -14.09 -8.05 29.69
C MET A 295 -13.17 -6.85 29.45
N ILE A 296 -12.65 -6.73 28.23
CA ILE A 296 -11.75 -5.67 27.82
C ILE A 296 -12.57 -4.58 27.13
N SER A 297 -12.89 -3.51 27.85
CA SER A 297 -13.51 -2.33 27.24
C SER A 297 -12.46 -1.46 26.54
N LEU A 298 -12.75 -1.11 25.28
CA LEU A 298 -11.93 -0.35 24.34
C LEU A 298 -12.73 0.90 23.89
N THR A 299 -12.93 1.83 24.81
CA THR A 299 -13.82 3.00 24.65
C THR A 299 -13.34 4.06 23.65
N HIS A 300 -12.09 3.98 23.18
CA HIS A 300 -11.54 4.89 22.18
C HIS A 300 -11.43 4.27 20.79
N LEU A 301 -11.72 2.98 20.65
CA LEU A 301 -11.49 2.25 19.41
C LEU A 301 -12.54 2.62 18.37
N ARG A 302 -12.08 3.17 17.24
CA ARG A 302 -12.94 3.58 16.11
C ARG A 302 -12.82 2.64 14.92
N PHE A 303 -11.65 2.02 14.74
CA PHE A 303 -11.38 1.10 13.65
C PHE A 303 -10.87 -0.23 14.19
N LEU A 304 -11.54 -1.33 13.82
CA LEU A 304 -11.15 -2.69 14.15
C LEU A 304 -11.17 -3.56 12.90
N ASP A 305 -10.03 -4.16 12.59
CA ASP A 305 -9.84 -5.12 11.50
C ASP A 305 -9.26 -6.41 12.08
N ILE A 306 -10.00 -7.51 11.99
CA ILE A 306 -9.57 -8.82 12.49
C ILE A 306 -9.62 -9.83 11.36
N ARG A 307 -8.46 -10.39 11.06
CA ARG A 307 -8.29 -11.53 10.16
C ARG A 307 -8.03 -12.79 10.97
N VAL A 308 -8.73 -13.88 10.70
CA VAL A 308 -8.64 -15.09 11.54
C VAL A 308 -8.20 -16.34 10.77
N GLU A 309 -7.33 -17.15 11.38
CA GLU A 309 -6.97 -18.49 10.89
C GLU A 309 -8.06 -19.54 11.21
N LYS A 310 -8.81 -19.39 12.32
CA LYS A 310 -9.80 -20.40 12.77
C LYS A 310 -11.14 -19.82 13.20
N ASP A 311 -11.19 -19.07 14.28
CA ASP A 311 -12.46 -18.55 14.84
C ASP A 311 -12.33 -17.14 15.43
N LEU A 312 -13.47 -16.62 15.91
CA LEU A 312 -13.63 -15.26 16.42
C LEU A 312 -13.72 -15.21 17.95
N ARG A 313 -13.16 -16.18 18.70
CA ARG A 313 -13.24 -16.20 20.18
C ARG A 313 -12.71 -14.94 20.84
N ILE A 314 -11.80 -14.21 20.20
CA ILE A 314 -11.33 -12.90 20.66
C ILE A 314 -12.48 -11.91 20.87
N LEU A 315 -13.55 -12.00 20.06
CA LEU A 315 -14.71 -11.11 20.15
C LEU A 315 -15.50 -11.32 21.44
N ASP A 316 -15.45 -12.49 22.06
CA ASP A 316 -16.24 -12.80 23.27
C ASP A 316 -15.75 -12.00 24.49
N PHE A 317 -14.51 -11.50 24.45
CA PHE A 317 -13.84 -10.87 25.59
C PHE A 317 -13.65 -9.36 25.44
N ILE A 318 -14.11 -8.75 24.34
CA ILE A 318 -13.93 -7.31 24.08
C ILE A 318 -15.25 -6.55 24.06
N ASP A 319 -15.23 -5.31 24.52
CA ASP A 319 -16.34 -4.36 24.45
C ASP A 319 -15.85 -3.11 23.70
N VAL A 320 -16.56 -2.72 22.64
CA VAL A 320 -16.10 -1.72 21.65
C VAL A 320 -17.15 -0.64 21.38
N PRO A 321 -17.56 0.15 22.41
CA PRO A 321 -18.77 0.99 22.33
C PRO A 321 -18.68 2.17 21.35
N CYS A 322 -17.48 2.59 20.97
CA CYS A 322 -17.25 3.73 20.06
C CYS A 322 -16.84 3.31 18.64
N LEU A 323 -17.02 2.03 18.30
CA LEU A 323 -16.53 1.48 17.02
C LEU A 323 -17.31 2.02 15.82
N GLU A 324 -16.61 2.63 14.87
CA GLU A 324 -17.18 3.19 13.65
C GLU A 324 -17.00 2.24 12.45
N ILE A 325 -15.87 1.51 12.41
CA ILE A 325 -15.52 0.64 11.29
C ILE A 325 -15.10 -0.74 11.82
N LEU A 326 -15.83 -1.77 11.41
CA LEU A 326 -15.53 -3.18 11.72
C LEU A 326 -15.23 -3.95 10.42
N ARG A 327 -14.08 -4.61 10.37
CA ARG A 327 -13.68 -5.50 9.28
C ARG A 327 -13.31 -6.87 9.83
N LEU A 328 -13.87 -7.91 9.24
CA LEU A 328 -13.66 -9.31 9.59
C LEU A 328 -13.38 -10.12 8.33
N GLU A 329 -12.33 -10.94 8.32
CA GLU A 329 -11.90 -11.72 7.15
C GLU A 329 -11.33 -13.09 7.58
N GLY A 330 -11.62 -14.15 6.82
CA GLY A 330 -11.04 -15.48 7.02
C GLY A 330 -9.79 -15.68 6.16
N MET A 331 -8.71 -16.24 6.72
CA MET A 331 -7.41 -16.34 6.00
C MET A 331 -7.36 -17.35 4.84
N ASP A 332 -8.28 -18.30 4.74
CA ASP A 332 -8.33 -19.26 3.63
C ASP A 332 -9.71 -19.29 3.00
N ARG A 333 -9.74 -19.26 1.66
CA ARG A 333 -10.93 -19.69 0.92
C ARG A 333 -11.08 -21.20 1.12
N PRO A 334 -12.28 -21.73 1.40
CA PRO A 334 -12.50 -23.17 1.45
C PRO A 334 -11.99 -23.78 0.14
N THR A 335 -11.15 -24.82 0.26
CA THR A 335 -10.73 -25.59 -0.90
C THR A 335 -11.97 -26.22 -1.55
N PRO A 336 -12.02 -26.34 -2.89
CA PRO A 336 -13.15 -27.00 -3.55
C PRO A 336 -13.33 -28.41 -2.99
N GLY A 337 -14.45 -28.65 -2.30
CA GLY A 337 -14.77 -29.94 -1.68
C GLY A 337 -14.77 -29.97 -0.14
N THR A 338 -14.30 -28.92 0.55
CA THR A 338 -14.56 -28.77 1.99
C THR A 338 -16.00 -28.31 2.19
N GLU A 339 -16.77 -29.03 3.01
CA GLU A 339 -18.16 -28.67 3.31
C GLU A 339 -18.24 -27.26 3.92
N PHE A 340 -19.33 -26.53 3.63
CA PHE A 340 -19.64 -25.20 4.20
C PHE A 340 -19.68 -25.14 5.75
N ARG A 341 -19.52 -26.28 6.43
CA ARG A 341 -19.54 -26.43 7.89
C ARG A 341 -18.29 -25.84 8.58
N ASP A 342 -17.20 -25.61 7.84
CA ASP A 342 -15.95 -25.04 8.37
C ASP A 342 -15.85 -23.52 8.23
N CYS A 343 -16.99 -22.82 8.21
CA CYS A 343 -17.03 -21.35 8.20
C CYS A 343 -16.38 -20.77 9.46
N ARG A 344 -15.23 -20.11 9.28
CA ARG A 344 -14.42 -19.51 10.36
C ARG A 344 -15.12 -18.35 11.05
N LEU A 345 -15.83 -17.54 10.26
CA LEU A 345 -16.60 -16.41 10.76
C LEU A 345 -18.02 -16.85 11.07
N LYS A 346 -18.28 -17.38 12.26
CA LYS A 346 -19.65 -17.68 12.70
C LYS A 346 -20.39 -16.38 13.03
N ALA A 347 -21.70 -16.33 12.78
CA ALA A 347 -22.50 -15.14 13.07
C ALA A 347 -22.65 -14.87 14.57
N ALA A 348 -22.76 -15.91 15.40
CA ALA A 348 -23.07 -15.76 16.83
C ALA A 348 -22.08 -14.87 17.62
N PRO A 349 -20.74 -15.04 17.54
CA PRO A 349 -19.80 -14.15 18.23
C PRO A 349 -19.90 -12.68 17.80
N ILE A 350 -20.19 -12.45 16.53
CA ILE A 350 -20.33 -11.09 15.97
C ILE A 350 -21.62 -10.44 16.47
N LEU A 351 -22.73 -11.16 16.39
CA LEU A 351 -24.02 -10.67 16.88
C LEU A 351 -23.98 -10.40 18.39
N GLU A 352 -23.30 -11.25 19.17
CA GLU A 352 -23.13 -11.02 20.61
C GLU A 352 -22.25 -9.80 20.90
N LEU A 353 -21.16 -9.60 20.16
CA LEU A 353 -20.35 -8.38 20.27
C LEU A 353 -21.19 -7.12 19.98
N LEU A 354 -21.97 -7.13 18.90
CA LEU A 354 -22.81 -6.01 18.48
C LEU A 354 -23.90 -5.71 19.50
N ARG A 355 -24.58 -6.76 20.00
CA ARG A 355 -25.59 -6.64 21.05
C ARG A 355 -24.98 -6.04 22.33
N ARG A 356 -23.81 -6.53 22.71
CA ARG A 356 -23.12 -6.11 23.94
C ARG A 356 -22.59 -4.69 23.87
N SER A 357 -21.93 -4.33 22.76
CA SER A 357 -21.21 -3.04 22.65
C SER A 357 -22.09 -1.93 22.08
N SER A 358 -23.17 -2.28 21.36
CA SER A 358 -24.06 -1.35 20.64
C SER A 358 -23.33 -0.19 19.92
N PRO A 359 -22.33 -0.49 19.07
CA PRO A 359 -21.45 0.52 18.51
C PRO A 359 -22.12 1.38 17.43
N PRO A 360 -21.74 2.65 17.25
CA PRO A 360 -22.24 3.55 16.20
C PRO A 360 -21.58 3.23 14.83
N LEU A 361 -21.71 2.00 14.36
CA LEU A 361 -21.04 1.53 13.15
C LEU A 361 -21.48 2.32 11.92
N VAL A 362 -20.49 2.82 11.17
CA VAL A 362 -20.62 3.49 9.88
C VAL A 362 -20.32 2.50 8.75
N SER A 363 -19.32 1.63 8.93
CA SER A 363 -18.94 0.64 7.93
C SER A 363 -18.73 -0.73 8.56
N LEU A 364 -19.36 -1.74 7.94
CA LEU A 364 -19.21 -3.14 8.32
C LEU A 364 -18.78 -3.96 7.11
N ARG A 365 -17.66 -4.67 7.25
CA ARG A 365 -17.15 -5.59 6.23
C ARG A 365 -16.93 -6.98 6.85
N ILE A 366 -17.57 -7.99 6.29
CA ILE A 366 -17.41 -9.39 6.67
C ILE A 366 -17.12 -10.17 5.38
N GLN A 367 -15.89 -10.66 5.24
CA GLN A 367 -15.42 -11.40 4.07
C GLN A 367 -15.24 -12.87 4.40
N ASP A 368 -15.57 -13.75 3.47
CA ASP A 368 -15.54 -15.21 3.67
C ASP A 368 -16.50 -15.70 4.77
N SER A 369 -17.59 -14.95 5.01
CA SER A 369 -18.75 -15.45 5.75
C SER A 369 -19.57 -16.40 4.88
N PHE A 370 -19.78 -17.62 5.34
CA PHE A 370 -20.69 -18.58 4.72
C PHE A 370 -22.01 -18.58 5.49
N TRP A 371 -22.68 -17.43 5.53
CA TRP A 371 -23.90 -17.26 6.32
C TRP A 371 -25.15 -17.65 5.53
N ASN A 372 -26.14 -18.14 6.27
CA ASN A 372 -27.50 -18.34 5.78
C ASN A 372 -28.33 -17.05 5.93
N GLU A 373 -29.56 -17.10 5.42
CA GLU A 373 -30.55 -16.03 5.52
C GLU A 373 -30.80 -15.52 6.93
N ARG A 374 -31.00 -16.43 7.88
CA ARG A 374 -31.36 -16.09 9.25
C ARG A 374 -30.26 -15.30 9.94
N ASP A 375 -29.01 -15.70 9.73
CA ASP A 375 -27.84 -15.04 10.29
C ASP A 375 -27.66 -13.64 9.70
N PHE A 376 -27.78 -13.52 8.38
CA PHE A 376 -27.74 -12.22 7.70
C PHE A 376 -28.85 -11.28 8.19
N ASN A 377 -30.08 -11.78 8.32
CA ASN A 377 -31.21 -10.98 8.80
C ASN A 377 -31.05 -10.53 10.25
N SER A 378 -30.40 -11.35 11.07
CA SER A 378 -30.07 -10.98 12.45
C SER A 378 -29.01 -9.88 12.47
N LEU A 379 -28.05 -9.91 11.55
CA LEU A 379 -27.04 -8.86 11.39
C LEU A 379 -27.66 -7.53 10.98
N LEU A 380 -28.53 -7.51 9.96
CA LEU A 380 -29.15 -6.28 9.46
C LEU A 380 -29.92 -5.53 10.55
N ARG A 381 -30.58 -6.26 11.47
CA ARG A 381 -31.27 -5.68 12.63
C ARG A 381 -30.32 -5.15 13.70
N ALA A 382 -29.14 -5.76 13.84
CA ALA A 382 -28.15 -5.37 14.85
C ALA A 382 -27.36 -4.10 14.48
N VAL A 383 -27.37 -3.67 13.20
CA VAL A 383 -26.51 -2.56 12.71
C VAL A 383 -27.24 -1.46 11.94
N PRO A 384 -28.32 -0.86 12.49
CA PRO A 384 -29.14 0.11 11.77
C PRO A 384 -28.42 1.40 11.33
N THR A 385 -27.24 1.70 11.90
CA THR A 385 -26.47 2.92 11.65
C THR A 385 -25.53 2.83 10.45
N VAL A 386 -25.35 1.65 9.86
CA VAL A 386 -24.35 1.40 8.82
C VAL A 386 -24.69 2.11 7.50
N HIS A 387 -23.70 2.76 6.92
CA HIS A 387 -23.75 3.42 5.61
C HIS A 387 -23.13 2.55 4.52
N GLU A 388 -22.13 1.74 4.87
CA GLU A 388 -21.39 0.86 3.94
C GLU A 388 -21.36 -0.57 4.48
N LEU A 389 -22.06 -1.48 3.80
CA LEU A 389 -22.12 -2.90 4.15
C LEU A 389 -21.44 -3.76 3.09
N HIS A 390 -20.50 -4.60 3.50
CA HIS A 390 -19.94 -5.68 2.66
C HIS A 390 -20.04 -7.02 3.38
N VAL A 391 -20.69 -8.01 2.76
CA VAL A 391 -20.88 -9.35 3.35
C VAL A 391 -20.74 -10.44 2.28
N SER A 392 -19.98 -11.49 2.56
CA SER A 392 -19.99 -12.73 1.77
C SER A 392 -21.13 -13.65 2.25
N LEU A 393 -21.80 -14.34 1.34
CA LEU A 393 -22.99 -15.16 1.58
C LEU A 393 -22.92 -16.48 0.82
N ILE A 394 -23.43 -17.57 1.41
CA ILE A 394 -23.52 -18.86 0.68
C ILE A 394 -24.43 -18.70 -0.53
N GLN A 395 -25.61 -18.10 -0.33
CA GLN A 395 -26.62 -17.89 -1.36
C GLN A 395 -27.25 -16.51 -1.24
N VAL A 396 -27.61 -15.90 -2.37
CA VAL A 396 -28.49 -14.72 -2.37
C VAL A 396 -29.93 -15.19 -2.25
N LEU A 397 -30.60 -14.65 -1.25
CA LEU A 397 -31.91 -15.00 -0.76
C LEU A 397 -32.99 -14.89 -1.82
N VAL A 398 -33.98 -15.77 -1.74
CA VAL A 398 -35.21 -15.70 -2.53
C VAL A 398 -36.06 -14.49 -2.13
N SER A 399 -35.90 -14.01 -0.88
CA SER A 399 -36.71 -12.94 -0.25
C SER A 399 -35.94 -11.63 0.06
N PHE A 400 -34.83 -11.36 -0.65
CA PHE A 400 -34.07 -10.11 -0.49
C PHE A 400 -34.89 -8.80 -0.61
N PRO A 401 -35.90 -8.69 -1.51
CA PRO A 401 -36.75 -7.51 -1.59
C PRO A 401 -37.45 -7.22 -0.26
N ASP A 402 -37.99 -8.24 0.41
CA ASP A 402 -38.71 -8.11 1.68
C ASP A 402 -37.77 -7.70 2.84
N LEU A 403 -36.46 -7.98 2.72
CA LEU A 403 -35.51 -7.81 3.82
C LEU A 403 -34.99 -6.39 3.99
N LEU A 404 -34.81 -5.64 2.90
CA LEU A 404 -34.52 -4.20 2.97
C LEU A 404 -35.77 -3.34 2.75
N CYS A 405 -36.89 -3.95 2.33
CA CYS A 405 -38.20 -3.32 2.23
C CYS A 405 -39.21 -4.00 3.15
N THR A 406 -39.48 -3.37 4.29
CA THR A 406 -40.68 -3.62 5.11
C THR A 406 -41.07 -5.09 5.29
N CYS A 407 -40.16 -5.95 5.74
CA CYS A 407 -40.55 -7.15 6.47
C CYS A 407 -41.31 -6.73 7.74
N GLY A 408 -42.64 -6.64 7.66
CA GLY A 408 -43.50 -6.26 8.79
C GLY A 408 -43.50 -4.76 9.15
N GLY A 409 -43.07 -3.87 8.25
CA GLY A 409 -43.14 -2.40 8.43
C GLY A 409 -41.89 -1.72 8.99
N GLU A 410 -40.86 -2.47 9.41
CA GLU A 410 -39.57 -1.90 9.84
C GLU A 410 -38.61 -1.71 8.66
N ILE A 411 -37.96 -0.53 8.59
CA ILE A 411 -36.96 -0.24 7.57
C ILE A 411 -35.58 -0.64 8.10
N LEU A 412 -35.02 -1.72 7.57
CA LEU A 412 -33.66 -2.15 7.91
C LEU A 412 -32.62 -1.26 7.23
N LEU A 413 -31.52 -0.99 7.95
CA LEU A 413 -30.39 -0.16 7.51
C LEU A 413 -30.82 1.17 6.87
N PRO A 414 -31.56 2.05 7.58
CA PRO A 414 -32.08 3.28 7.00
C PRO A 414 -30.98 4.22 6.47
N LYS A 415 -29.72 4.08 6.90
CA LYS A 415 -28.60 4.94 6.47
C LYS A 415 -27.73 4.36 5.36
N LEU A 416 -28.09 3.21 4.79
CA LEU A 416 -27.26 2.50 3.80
C LEU A 416 -27.13 3.27 2.48
N GLU A 417 -25.89 3.58 2.09
CA GLU A 417 -25.54 4.23 0.82
C GLU A 417 -24.74 3.32 -0.12
N GLY A 418 -24.04 2.34 0.44
CA GLY A 418 -23.23 1.37 -0.31
C GLY A 418 -23.43 -0.06 0.17
N LEU A 419 -23.74 -0.94 -0.77
CA LEU A 419 -23.91 -2.38 -0.54
C LEU A 419 -22.93 -3.16 -1.40
N SER A 420 -22.25 -4.13 -0.82
CA SER A 420 -21.45 -5.07 -1.57
C SER A 420 -21.66 -6.50 -1.08
N LEU A 421 -22.00 -7.39 -2.02
CA LEU A 421 -22.30 -8.79 -1.72
C LEU A 421 -21.36 -9.70 -2.49
N GLU A 422 -20.83 -10.70 -1.82
CA GLU A 422 -20.12 -11.81 -2.45
C GLU A 422 -20.93 -13.08 -2.30
N VAL A 423 -21.25 -13.75 -3.40
CA VAL A 423 -22.27 -14.79 -3.47
C VAL A 423 -21.65 -16.06 -4.01
N HIS A 424 -21.65 -17.12 -3.21
CA HIS A 424 -20.97 -18.37 -3.56
C HIS A 424 -21.86 -19.38 -4.32
N SER A 425 -23.17 -19.11 -4.47
CA SER A 425 -24.10 -19.94 -5.24
C SER A 425 -24.81 -19.17 -6.35
N GLN A 426 -25.84 -19.77 -6.96
CA GLN A 426 -26.76 -19.05 -7.84
C GLN A 426 -27.42 -17.87 -7.12
N MET A 427 -27.63 -16.79 -7.87
CA MET A 427 -28.17 -15.52 -7.39
C MET A 427 -29.55 -15.26 -8.02
N ASN A 428 -30.51 -14.82 -7.21
CA ASN A 428 -31.79 -14.32 -7.71
C ASN A 428 -31.63 -12.90 -8.26
N ALA A 429 -31.53 -12.78 -9.59
CA ALA A 429 -31.30 -11.52 -10.27
C ALA A 429 -32.48 -10.54 -10.19
N GLU A 430 -33.72 -11.04 -10.21
CA GLU A 430 -34.93 -10.19 -10.10
C GLU A 430 -35.06 -9.62 -8.69
N GLY A 431 -34.94 -10.46 -7.65
CA GLY A 431 -35.02 -10.00 -6.27
C GLY A 431 -33.93 -8.99 -5.88
N LEU A 432 -32.76 -9.09 -6.52
CA LEU A 432 -31.72 -8.07 -6.37
C LEU A 432 -32.16 -6.73 -6.97
N LEU A 433 -32.72 -6.71 -8.19
CA LEU A 433 -33.14 -5.48 -8.84
C LEU A 433 -34.29 -4.80 -8.10
N ASP A 434 -35.26 -5.58 -7.62
CA ASP A 434 -36.36 -5.06 -6.81
C ASP A 434 -35.82 -4.34 -5.55
N LEU A 435 -34.76 -4.89 -4.94
CA LEU A 435 -34.04 -4.25 -3.84
C LEU A 435 -33.32 -2.96 -4.26
N LEU A 436 -32.66 -2.95 -5.42
CA LEU A 436 -31.97 -1.74 -5.90
C LEU A 436 -32.97 -0.63 -6.21
N GLU A 437 -34.04 -0.93 -6.94
CA GLU A 437 -35.06 0.03 -7.35
C GLU A 437 -35.82 0.62 -6.15
N SER A 438 -36.11 -0.19 -5.14
CA SER A 438 -36.79 0.27 -3.92
C SER A 438 -35.95 1.24 -3.07
N ARG A 439 -34.62 1.04 -3.03
CA ARG A 439 -33.68 1.86 -2.24
C ARG A 439 -33.01 2.97 -3.03
N TYR A 440 -33.14 2.97 -4.36
CA TYR A 440 -32.63 4.01 -5.24
C TYR A 440 -33.70 5.07 -5.48
N GLN A 441 -33.71 6.12 -4.65
CA GLN A 441 -34.64 7.26 -4.77
C GLN A 441 -33.86 8.53 -5.13
N LYS A 442 -34.29 9.26 -6.17
CA LYS A 442 -33.64 10.50 -6.62
C LYS A 442 -33.97 11.72 -5.73
N GLU A 443 -35.11 11.70 -5.06
CA GLU A 443 -35.56 12.79 -4.19
C GLU A 443 -35.41 12.38 -2.71
N ALA A 444 -34.78 13.25 -1.91
CA ALA A 444 -34.52 13.01 -0.49
C ALA A 444 -35.77 13.23 0.37
N THR A 445 -36.88 12.57 0.05
CA THR A 445 -38.19 12.76 0.70
C THR A 445 -38.51 11.73 1.78
N SER A 446 -37.55 10.92 2.22
CA SER A 446 -37.76 9.97 3.32
C SER A 446 -36.63 9.99 4.36
N SER A 447 -36.91 9.46 5.55
CA SER A 447 -35.94 9.18 6.62
C SER A 447 -34.89 8.12 6.25
N VAL A 448 -34.86 7.67 4.99
CA VAL A 448 -34.04 6.58 4.46
C VAL A 448 -33.07 7.13 3.43
N ALA A 449 -31.78 6.81 3.59
CA ALA A 449 -30.74 7.15 2.65
C ALA A 449 -30.91 6.39 1.33
N CYS A 450 -30.56 7.08 0.23
CA CYS A 450 -30.55 6.52 -1.10
C CYS A 450 -29.33 5.60 -1.30
N LEU A 451 -29.56 4.38 -1.77
CA LEU A 451 -28.50 3.43 -2.11
C LEU A 451 -27.81 3.86 -3.41
N ARG A 452 -26.58 4.38 -3.32
CA ARG A 452 -25.84 4.94 -4.47
C ARG A 452 -24.89 3.95 -5.13
N ARG A 453 -24.35 3.00 -4.35
CA ARG A 453 -23.36 2.04 -4.80
C ARG A 453 -23.81 0.61 -4.52
N CYS A 454 -23.76 -0.25 -5.54
CA CYS A 454 -23.95 -1.69 -5.37
C CYS A 454 -22.87 -2.48 -6.12
N ARG A 455 -22.13 -3.35 -5.41
CA ARG A 455 -21.09 -4.21 -6.01
C ARG A 455 -21.32 -5.66 -5.68
N ILE A 456 -21.50 -6.48 -6.69
CA ILE A 456 -21.83 -7.88 -6.52
C ILE A 456 -20.78 -8.75 -7.17
N ARG A 457 -20.27 -9.70 -6.41
CA ARG A 457 -19.36 -10.74 -6.89
C ARG A 457 -20.07 -12.08 -6.79
N THR A 458 -20.10 -12.84 -7.87
CA THR A 458 -20.74 -14.17 -7.88
C THR A 458 -19.76 -15.24 -8.34
N ALA A 459 -19.76 -16.38 -7.65
CA ALA A 459 -19.01 -17.56 -8.05
C ALA A 459 -19.69 -18.33 -9.20
N ALA A 460 -21.02 -18.25 -9.28
CA ALA A 460 -21.82 -18.79 -10.38
C ALA A 460 -21.90 -17.79 -11.54
N ARG A 461 -22.06 -18.29 -12.77
CA ARG A 461 -22.22 -17.45 -13.97
C ARG A 461 -23.49 -16.63 -13.85
N PHE A 462 -23.36 -15.30 -13.86
CA PHE A 462 -24.53 -14.42 -13.89
C PHE A 462 -25.17 -14.48 -15.29
N GLN A 463 -26.35 -15.10 -15.40
CA GLN A 463 -27.16 -15.14 -16.63
C GLN A 463 -28.52 -14.48 -16.38
N PRO A 464 -28.56 -13.14 -16.24
CA PRO A 464 -29.81 -12.41 -16.06
C PRO A 464 -30.70 -12.54 -17.31
N SER A 465 -32.01 -12.42 -17.12
CA SER A 465 -32.94 -12.34 -18.25
C SER A 465 -32.71 -11.03 -19.02
N VAL A 466 -33.18 -10.95 -20.27
CA VAL A 466 -33.14 -9.71 -21.06
C VAL A 466 -33.85 -8.57 -20.31
N HIS A 467 -34.94 -8.87 -19.61
CA HIS A 467 -35.69 -7.90 -18.81
C HIS A 467 -34.85 -7.34 -17.65
N THR A 468 -34.19 -8.23 -16.90
CA THR A 468 -33.26 -7.89 -15.81
C THR A 468 -32.13 -6.98 -16.30
N MET A 469 -31.55 -7.26 -17.46
CA MET A 469 -30.48 -6.45 -18.05
C MET A 469 -30.92 -5.03 -18.38
N VAL A 470 -32.12 -4.88 -18.95
CA VAL A 470 -32.67 -3.55 -19.28
C VAL A 470 -32.91 -2.72 -18.02
N ARG A 471 -33.45 -3.32 -16.95
CA ARG A 471 -33.64 -2.66 -15.64
C ARG A 471 -32.30 -2.21 -15.04
N LEU A 472 -31.28 -3.07 -15.09
CA LEU A 472 -29.94 -2.76 -14.59
C LEU A 472 -29.28 -1.60 -15.35
N GLU A 473 -29.35 -1.62 -16.69
CA GLU A 473 -28.82 -0.53 -17.53
C GLU A 473 -29.56 0.79 -17.29
N LYS A 474 -30.87 0.74 -17.04
CA LYS A 474 -31.65 1.92 -16.63
C LYS A 474 -31.11 2.53 -15.33
N LEU A 475 -30.89 1.74 -14.28
CA LEU A 475 -30.31 2.22 -13.02
C LEU A 475 -28.93 2.86 -13.20
N LYS A 476 -28.07 2.26 -14.03
CA LYS A 476 -26.75 2.84 -14.38
C LYS A 476 -26.88 4.17 -15.11
N ALA A 477 -27.77 4.24 -16.11
CA ALA A 477 -28.03 5.47 -16.87
C ALA A 477 -28.58 6.59 -15.99
N GLU A 478 -29.30 6.23 -14.93
CA GLU A 478 -29.80 7.18 -13.94
C GLU A 478 -28.74 7.67 -12.94
N GLY A 479 -27.54 7.07 -12.94
CA GLY A 479 -26.38 7.50 -12.17
C GLY A 479 -26.02 6.61 -10.98
N MET A 480 -26.62 5.42 -10.86
CA MET A 480 -26.26 4.44 -9.83
C MET A 480 -24.95 3.70 -10.20
N ASP A 481 -23.99 3.64 -9.28
CA ASP A 481 -22.75 2.85 -9.46
C ASP A 481 -23.04 1.37 -9.14
N VAL A 482 -23.48 0.63 -10.15
CA VAL A 482 -23.77 -0.81 -10.05
C VAL A 482 -22.82 -1.64 -10.89
N SER A 483 -22.14 -2.59 -10.26
CA SER A 483 -21.33 -3.59 -10.95
C SER A 483 -21.63 -5.01 -10.46
N VAL A 484 -21.74 -5.93 -11.41
CA VAL A 484 -21.86 -7.37 -11.17
C VAL A 484 -20.71 -8.05 -11.90
N THR A 485 -19.87 -8.78 -11.16
CA THR A 485 -18.67 -9.43 -11.70
C THR A 485 -18.65 -10.92 -11.36
N ASP A 486 -18.39 -11.76 -12.35
CA ASP A 486 -18.18 -13.20 -12.18
C ASP A 486 -16.74 -13.47 -11.69
N GLN A 487 -16.57 -14.28 -10.64
CA GLN A 487 -15.25 -14.64 -10.07
C GLN A 487 -14.34 -15.41 -11.06
N ARG A 488 -14.84 -15.88 -12.21
CA ARG A 488 -14.03 -16.64 -13.19
C ARG A 488 -13.05 -15.78 -14.01
N TYR A 489 -13.02 -14.46 -13.80
CA TYR A 489 -12.07 -13.55 -14.45
C TYR A 489 -11.52 -12.53 -13.46
N SER A 490 -10.61 -12.96 -12.58
CA SER A 490 -9.70 -12.05 -11.85
C SER A 490 -8.45 -12.77 -11.40
#